data_AF-A0A0C5VJT2-F1
#
_entry.id   AF-A0A0C5VJT2-F1
#
_cell.length_a   1.000
_cell.length_b   1.000
_cell.length_c   1.000
_cell.angle_alpha   90.00
_cell.angle_beta   90.00
_cell.angle_gamma   90.00
#
_symmetry.space_group_name_H-M   'P 1'
#
loop_
_entity.id
_entity.type
_entity.pdbx_description
1 polymer ?
#
loop_
_entity_poly.entity_id
_entity_poly.type
_entity_poly.pdbx_seq_one_letter_code
_entity_poly.pdbx_strand_id
1 'polypeptide(L)'
;MSLHSFNLNLERLWLASARWLFAAAILVVTYLSLAPIAQPAGSNDKINHLIAYFGLALLIDAAFPKRSFWGTKVLSLAVFGIFIEAAQSFFPYRTFSLADWGADLIGLLLYYGCTPLLKKTFVLKARWTLTNN
;
A
#
# COMPACT_ATOMS: atom_id res chain seq x y z
N MET A 1 -37.44 1.24 0.60
CA MET A 1 -35.97 1.08 0.58
C MET A 1 -35.58 0.48 1.93
N SER A 2 -35.32 -0.84 2.01
CA SER A 2 -35.14 -1.52 3.31
C SER A 2 -33.74 -1.25 3.87
N LEU A 3 -33.59 -1.25 5.20
CA LEU A 3 -32.32 -1.01 5.91
C LEU A 3 -31.16 -1.89 5.40
N HIS A 4 -31.47 -3.06 4.85
CA HIS A 4 -30.49 -3.97 4.24
C HIS A 4 -29.84 -3.41 2.96
N SER A 5 -30.61 -2.71 2.12
CA SER A 5 -30.11 -2.09 0.89
C SER A 5 -29.20 -0.87 1.15
N PHE A 6 -29.41 -0.17 2.26
CA PHE A 6 -28.60 0.99 2.65
C PHE A 6 -27.17 0.58 3.05
N ASN A 7 -27.03 -0.53 3.78
CA ASN A 7 -25.72 -1.02 4.24
C ASN A 7 -24.83 -1.49 3.08
N LEU A 8 -25.42 -2.17 2.09
CA LEU A 8 -24.72 -2.62 0.88
C LEU A 8 -24.15 -1.46 0.03
N ASN A 9 -24.82 -0.32 0.00
CA ASN A 9 -24.34 0.85 -0.75
C ASN A 9 -23.13 1.49 -0.05
N LEU A 10 -23.16 1.59 1.28
CA LEU A 10 -22.01 2.12 2.05
C LEU A 10 -20.78 1.22 1.94
N GLU A 11 -20.96 -0.10 1.98
CA GLU A 11 -19.86 -1.06 1.76
C GLU A 11 -19.25 -0.94 0.37
N ARG A 12 -20.08 -0.79 -0.67
CA ARG A 12 -19.61 -0.58 -2.05
C ARG A 12 -18.86 0.72 -2.21
N LEU A 13 -19.39 1.81 -1.64
CA LEU A 13 -18.73 3.12 -1.63
C LEU A 13 -17.39 3.06 -0.90
N TRP A 14 -17.34 2.42 0.26
CA TRP A 14 -16.11 2.20 1.02
C TRP A 14 -15.04 1.47 0.18
N LEU A 15 -15.41 0.34 -0.44
CA LEU A 15 -14.50 -0.44 -1.27
C LEU A 15 -14.03 0.33 -2.50
N ALA A 16 -14.93 1.08 -3.14
CA ALA A 16 -14.57 1.93 -4.27
C ALA A 16 -13.55 3.00 -3.83
N SER A 17 -13.80 3.69 -2.72
CA SER A 17 -12.89 4.69 -2.15
C SER A 17 -11.53 4.08 -1.82
N ALA A 18 -11.48 2.92 -1.16
CA ALA A 18 -10.22 2.24 -0.83
C ALA A 18 -9.41 1.87 -2.09
N ARG A 19 -10.08 1.41 -3.15
CA ARG A 19 -9.43 1.09 -4.44
C ARG A 19 -8.91 2.34 -5.14
N TRP A 20 -9.68 3.41 -5.16
CA TRP A 20 -9.24 4.69 -5.74
C TRP A 20 -8.06 5.28 -4.97
N LEU A 21 -8.10 5.24 -3.63
CA LEU A 21 -6.97 5.67 -2.81
C LEU A 21 -5.73 4.81 -3.03
N PHE A 22 -5.88 3.49 -3.15
CA PHE A 22 -4.77 2.60 -3.49
C PHE A 22 -4.18 2.93 -4.86
N ALA A 23 -5.02 3.12 -5.88
CA ALA A 23 -4.57 3.48 -7.23
C ALA A 23 -3.84 4.84 -7.24
N ALA A 24 -4.40 5.84 -6.55
CA ALA A 24 -3.76 7.15 -6.40
C ALA A 24 -2.41 7.04 -5.67
N ALA A 25 -2.33 6.23 -4.61
CA ALA A 25 -1.09 6.01 -3.88
C ALA A 25 -0.02 5.34 -4.74
N ILE A 26 -0.38 4.36 -5.58
CA ILE A 26 0.56 3.76 -6.55
C ILE A 26 1.12 4.83 -7.48
N LEU A 27 0.26 5.68 -8.05
CA LEU A 27 0.70 6.77 -8.94
C LEU A 27 1.62 7.76 -8.23
N VAL A 28 1.27 8.15 -7.00
CA VAL A 28 2.09 9.08 -6.19
C VAL A 28 3.45 8.45 -5.87
N VAL A 29 3.49 7.19 -5.41
CA VAL A 29 4.75 6.51 -5.08
C VAL A 29 5.61 6.35 -6.34
N THR A 30 5.05 5.90 -7.46
CA THR A 30 5.79 5.83 -8.74
C THR A 30 6.37 7.18 -9.13
N TYR A 31 5.57 8.25 -9.06
CA TYR A 31 6.04 9.58 -9.40
C TYR A 31 7.18 10.03 -8.48
N LEU A 32 7.03 9.89 -7.16
CA LEU A 32 8.06 10.29 -6.19
C LEU A 32 9.35 9.47 -6.31
N SER A 33 9.26 8.20 -6.69
CA SER A 33 10.41 7.32 -6.88
C SER A 33 11.20 7.62 -8.17
N LEU A 34 10.56 8.11 -9.22
CA LEU A 34 11.17 8.29 -10.55
C LEU A 34 11.43 9.75 -10.93
N ALA A 35 10.69 10.70 -10.37
CA ALA A 35 10.85 12.09 -10.69
C ALA A 35 12.20 12.64 -10.18
N PRO A 36 12.79 13.64 -10.86
CA PRO A 36 14.03 14.29 -10.45
C PRO A 36 13.77 15.30 -9.31
N ILE A 37 13.19 14.82 -8.21
CA ILE A 37 12.84 15.63 -7.04
C ILE A 37 13.93 15.41 -6.00
N ALA A 38 14.58 16.49 -5.56
CA ALA A 38 15.51 16.45 -4.46
C ALA A 38 14.77 16.05 -3.18
N GLN A 39 15.35 15.13 -2.40
CA GLN A 39 14.74 14.82 -1.12
C GLN A 39 14.91 15.99 -0.14
N PRO A 40 13.93 16.22 0.75
CA PRO A 40 14.06 17.23 1.80
C PRO A 40 15.32 16.99 2.66
N ALA A 41 15.93 18.06 3.14
CA ALA A 41 17.09 17.94 4.02
C ALA A 41 16.76 17.09 5.26
N GLY A 42 17.58 16.07 5.51
CA GLY A 42 17.40 15.15 6.65
C GLY A 42 16.45 13.98 6.40
N SER A 43 15.89 13.83 5.19
CA SER A 43 15.14 12.62 4.84
C SER A 43 16.08 11.41 4.74
N ASN A 44 15.56 10.24 5.08
CA ASN A 44 16.26 8.98 4.91
C ASN A 44 15.48 8.14 3.90
N ASP A 45 16.15 7.77 2.81
CA ASP A 45 15.52 7.07 1.70
C ASP A 45 14.85 5.76 2.14
N LYS A 46 15.54 4.97 2.98
CA LYS A 46 15.01 3.71 3.53
C LYS A 46 13.77 3.93 4.39
N ILE A 47 13.71 5.04 5.13
CA ILE A 47 12.52 5.39 5.93
C ILE A 47 11.37 5.78 4.99
N ASN A 48 11.66 6.52 3.92
CA ASN A 48 10.64 6.87 2.92
C ASN A 48 10.07 5.63 2.25
N HIS A 49 10.93 4.69 1.84
CA HIS A 49 10.55 3.39 1.29
C HIS A 49 9.69 2.58 2.27
N LEU A 50 10.13 2.46 3.52
CA LEU A 50 9.38 1.76 4.58
C LEU A 50 7.99 2.38 4.78
N ILE A 51 7.88 3.70 4.88
CA ILE A 51 6.60 4.40 5.07
C ILE A 51 5.70 4.22 3.84
N ALA A 52 6.24 4.38 2.64
CA ALA A 52 5.50 4.23 1.39
C ALA A 52 4.90 2.82 1.28
N TYR A 53 5.71 1.79 1.50
CA TYR A 53 5.27 0.40 1.37
C TYR A 53 4.40 -0.08 2.53
N PHE A 54 4.56 0.46 3.74
CA PHE A 54 3.59 0.29 4.82
C PHE A 54 2.22 0.87 4.40
N GLY A 55 2.20 2.08 3.84
CA GLY A 55 0.98 2.73 3.36
C GLY A 55 0.31 1.96 2.21
N LEU A 56 1.08 1.51 1.22
CA LEU A 56 0.59 0.69 0.12
C LEU A 56 0.05 -0.66 0.62
N ALA A 57 0.72 -1.30 1.58
CA ALA A 57 0.26 -2.53 2.20
C ALA A 57 -1.08 -2.33 2.91
N LEU A 58 -1.25 -1.24 3.65
CA LEU A 58 -2.52 -0.89 4.30
C LEU A 58 -3.64 -0.68 3.28
N LEU A 59 -3.37 0.10 2.23
CA LEU A 59 -4.38 0.45 1.22
C LEU A 59 -4.78 -0.75 0.36
N ILE A 60 -3.83 -1.58 -0.10
CA ILE A 60 -4.17 -2.80 -0.87
C ILE A 60 -4.97 -3.79 -0.02
N ASP A 61 -4.67 -3.86 1.28
CA ASP A 61 -5.37 -4.75 2.19
C ASP A 61 -6.80 -4.25 2.45
N ALA A 62 -7.02 -2.93 2.58
CA ALA A 62 -8.35 -2.34 2.65
C ALA A 62 -9.14 -2.48 1.34
N ALA A 63 -8.49 -2.33 0.17
CA ALA A 63 -9.11 -2.36 -1.15
C ALA A 63 -9.59 -3.76 -1.59
N PHE A 64 -8.93 -4.81 -1.11
CA PHE A 64 -9.19 -6.20 -1.50
C PHE A 64 -9.37 -7.12 -0.29
N PRO A 65 -10.46 -6.97 0.49
CA PRO A 65 -10.62 -7.67 1.78
C PRO A 65 -10.71 -9.19 1.68
N LYS A 66 -11.27 -9.71 0.57
CA LYS A 66 -11.50 -11.16 0.36
C LYS A 66 -10.25 -11.96 0.02
N ARG A 67 -9.12 -11.31 -0.27
CA ARG A 67 -7.86 -11.98 -0.61
C ARG A 67 -6.95 -12.02 0.62
N SER A 68 -6.25 -13.13 0.82
CA SER A 68 -5.20 -13.22 1.83
C SER A 68 -4.14 -12.13 1.62
N PHE A 69 -3.63 -11.57 2.71
CA PHE A 69 -2.56 -10.58 2.65
C PHE A 69 -1.27 -11.19 2.08
N TRP A 70 -0.86 -12.34 2.60
CA TRP A 70 0.40 -13.03 2.24
C TRP A 70 0.43 -13.66 0.84
N GLY A 71 -0.71 -13.68 0.14
CA GLY A 71 -0.76 -14.21 -1.22
C GLY A 71 -0.42 -13.14 -2.24
N THR A 72 -1.39 -12.85 -3.10
CA THR A 72 -1.24 -11.94 -4.23
C THR A 72 -0.82 -10.52 -3.83
N LYS A 73 -1.20 -10.02 -2.64
CA LYS A 73 -0.93 -8.61 -2.27
C LYS A 73 0.55 -8.36 -1.98
N VAL A 74 1.13 -9.17 -1.09
CA VAL A 74 2.57 -9.12 -0.78
C VAL A 74 3.39 -9.36 -2.05
N LEU A 75 3.03 -10.36 -2.84
CA LEU A 75 3.74 -10.65 -4.10
C LEU A 75 3.66 -9.47 -5.08
N SER A 76 2.48 -8.91 -5.32
CA SER A 76 2.30 -7.75 -6.20
C SER A 76 3.11 -6.54 -5.75
N LEU A 77 3.13 -6.23 -4.45
CA LEU A 77 3.89 -5.10 -3.93
C LEU A 77 5.40 -5.35 -3.97
N ALA A 78 5.87 -6.57 -3.64
CA ALA A 78 7.28 -6.92 -3.75
C ALA A 78 7.78 -6.83 -5.21
N VAL A 79 6.98 -7.32 -6.16
CA VAL A 79 7.26 -7.20 -7.61
C VAL A 79 7.23 -5.74 -8.06
N PHE A 80 6.30 -4.94 -7.55
CA PHE A 80 6.23 -3.52 -7.85
C PHE A 80 7.49 -2.77 -7.34
N GLY A 81 7.99 -3.08 -6.14
CA GLY A 81 9.22 -2.46 -5.62
C GLY A 81 10.45 -2.77 -6.46
N ILE A 82 10.70 -4.04 -6.76
CA ILE A 82 11.86 -4.39 -7.60
C ILE A 82 11.72 -3.82 -9.03
N PHE A 83 10.49 -3.69 -9.54
CA PHE A 83 10.24 -3.04 -10.82
C PHE A 83 10.58 -1.54 -10.79
N ILE A 84 10.23 -0.82 -9.71
CA ILE A 84 10.58 0.59 -9.56
C ILE A 84 12.08 0.78 -9.43
N GLU A 85 12.77 -0.04 -8.64
CA GLU A 85 14.23 -0.04 -8.53
C GLU A 85 14.89 -0.28 -9.91
N ALA A 86 14.41 -1.28 -10.65
CA ALA A 86 14.89 -1.54 -12.00
C ALA A 86 14.62 -0.34 -12.94
N ALA A 87 13.45 0.29 -12.84
CA ALA A 87 13.11 1.49 -13.61
C ALA A 87 14.04 2.67 -13.27
N GLN A 88 14.42 2.83 -12.00
CA GLN A 88 15.36 3.86 -11.56
C GLN A 88 16.74 3.72 -12.22
N SER A 89 17.17 2.50 -12.54
CA SER A 89 18.47 2.26 -13.21
C SER A 89 18.60 2.92 -14.59
N PHE A 90 17.47 3.28 -15.22
CA PHE A 90 17.46 3.99 -16.51
C PHE A 90 17.60 5.51 -16.38
N PHE A 91 17.54 6.07 -15.17
CA PHE A 91 17.62 7.51 -14.93
C PHE A 91 18.97 7.88 -14.29
N PRO A 92 19.71 8.87 -14.84
CA PRO A 92 21.06 9.20 -14.37
C PRO A 92 21.12 9.83 -12.98
N TYR A 93 19.97 10.29 -12.45
CA TYR A 93 19.83 10.91 -11.14
C TYR A 93 19.23 9.95 -10.09
N ARG A 94 19.05 8.66 -10.43
CA ARG A 94 18.61 7.61 -9.51
C ARG A 94 19.58 6.42 -9.58
N THR A 95 19.56 5.60 -8.55
CA THR A 95 20.45 4.45 -8.41
C THR A 95 19.64 3.24 -7.99
N PHE A 96 19.79 2.13 -8.71
CA PHE A 96 19.24 0.85 -8.31
C PHE A 96 19.81 0.41 -6.96
N SER A 97 18.94 0.00 -6.03
CA SER A 97 19.31 -0.36 -4.67
C SER A 97 18.48 -1.52 -4.13
N LEU A 98 19.12 -2.69 -3.99
CA LEU A 98 18.50 -3.83 -3.30
C LEU A 98 18.21 -3.54 -1.82
N ALA A 99 18.92 -2.58 -1.21
CA ALA A 99 18.67 -2.19 0.17
C ALA A 99 17.33 -1.45 0.32
N ASP A 100 16.94 -0.66 -0.69
CA ASP A 100 15.68 0.07 -0.69
C ASP A 100 14.51 -0.86 -1.00
N TRP A 101 14.70 -1.83 -1.91
CA TRP A 101 13.76 -2.95 -2.04
C TRP A 101 13.61 -3.77 -0.73
N GLY A 102 14.70 -3.96 0.02
CA GLY A 102 14.64 -4.55 1.35
C GLY A 102 13.81 -3.73 2.35
N ALA A 103 13.92 -2.40 2.29
CA ALA A 103 13.12 -1.49 3.11
C ALA A 103 11.62 -1.57 2.76
N ASP A 104 11.29 -1.74 1.48
CA ASP A 104 9.92 -1.98 1.01
C ASP A 104 9.32 -3.22 1.69
N LEU A 105 10.05 -4.34 1.65
CA LEU A 105 9.63 -5.59 2.27
C LEU A 105 9.46 -5.45 3.79
N ILE A 106 10.35 -4.70 4.46
CA ILE A 106 10.20 -4.39 5.89
C ILE A 106 8.91 -3.59 6.15
N GLY A 107 8.57 -2.63 5.28
CA GLY A 107 7.30 -1.89 5.36
C GLY A 107 6.08 -2.82 5.32
N LEU A 108 6.08 -3.82 4.44
CA LEU A 108 5.03 -4.85 4.35
C LEU A 108 4.95 -5.69 5.64
N LEU A 109 6.10 -6.12 6.17
CA LEU A 109 6.17 -6.91 7.41
C LEU A 109 5.66 -6.10 8.61
N LEU A 110 6.04 -4.83 8.71
CA LEU A 110 5.60 -3.93 9.77
C LEU A 110 4.09 -3.70 9.71
N TYR A 111 3.54 -3.47 8.51
CA TYR A 111 2.09 -3.39 8.34
C TYR A 111 1.42 -4.66 8.89
N TYR A 112 1.92 -5.84 8.49
CA TYR A 112 1.36 -7.09 8.96
C TYR A 112 1.46 -7.24 10.49
N GLY A 113 2.59 -6.91 11.08
CA GLY A 113 2.80 -6.90 12.53
C GLY A 113 1.85 -5.95 13.27
N CYS A 114 1.51 -4.81 12.66
CA CYS A 114 0.56 -3.83 13.19
C CYS A 114 -0.91 -4.20 12.95
N THR A 115 -1.22 -5.20 12.11
CA THR A 115 -2.60 -5.58 11.79
C THR A 115 -3.49 -5.80 13.02
N PRO A 116 -3.06 -6.48 14.11
CA PRO A 116 -3.89 -6.66 15.31
C PRO A 116 -4.35 -5.34 15.95
N LEU A 117 -3.51 -4.30 15.89
CA LEU A 117 -3.83 -2.96 16.36
C LEU A 117 -4.73 -2.23 15.36
N LEU A 118 -4.39 -2.31 14.07
CA LEU A 118 -5.12 -1.65 12.99
C LEU A 118 -6.54 -2.22 12.80
N LYS A 119 -6.79 -3.50 13.11
CA LYS A 119 -8.15 -4.10 13.13
C LYS A 119 -9.14 -3.32 13.99
N LYS A 120 -8.65 -2.64 15.04
CA LYS A 120 -9.49 -1.83 15.94
C LYS A 120 -9.85 -0.47 15.34
N THR A 121 -9.15 -0.04 14.30
CA THR A 121 -9.40 1.21 13.59
C THR A 121 -10.52 1.06 12.57
N PHE A 122 -11.20 2.17 12.28
CA PHE A 122 -12.26 2.22 11.27
C PHE A 122 -11.81 1.75 9.88
N VAL A 123 -10.57 2.07 9.48
CA VAL A 123 -10.03 1.79 8.14
C VAL A 123 -10.02 0.31 7.82
N LEU A 124 -9.69 -0.52 8.81
CA LEU A 124 -9.59 -1.96 8.61
C LEU A 124 -10.82 -2.70 9.11
N LYS A 125 -11.62 -2.15 10.03
CA LYS A 125 -12.86 -2.79 10.51
C LYS A 125 -13.76 -3.30 9.38
N ALA A 126 -13.96 -2.48 8.34
CA ALA A 126 -14.77 -2.85 7.17
C ALA A 126 -14.22 -4.10 6.44
N ARG A 127 -12.90 -4.28 6.39
CA ARG A 127 -12.28 -5.44 5.75
C ARG A 127 -12.69 -6.76 6.42
N TRP A 128 -12.71 -6.81 7.75
CA TRP A 128 -13.09 -8.03 8.49
C TRP A 128 -14.61 -8.23 8.56
N THR A 129 -15.40 -7.15 8.55
CA THR A 129 -16.87 -7.26 8.44
C THR A 129 -17.27 -7.90 7.11
N LEU A 130 -16.63 -7.51 6.00
CA LEU A 130 -16.93 -7.99 4.65
C LEU A 130 -16.50 -9.44 4.35
N THR A 131 -15.63 -10.02 5.19
CA THR A 131 -15.20 -11.42 5.04
C THR A 131 -16.02 -12.41 5.87
N ASN A 132 -16.75 -11.93 6.87
CA ASN A 132 -17.55 -12.76 7.79
C ASN A 132 -19.04 -12.85 7.38
N ASN A 133 -19.44 -12.12 6.34
CA ASN A 133 -20.76 -12.17 5.71
C ASN A 133 -20.70 -12.99 4.42
#